data_AF-A0A2E6IC20-F1
#
_entry.id   AF-A0A2E6IC20-F1
#
_cell.length_a   1.000
_cell.length_b   1.000
_cell.length_c   1.000
_cell.angle_alpha   90.00
_cell.angle_beta   90.00
_cell.angle_gamma   90.00
#
_symmetry.space_group_name_H-M   'P 1'
#
loop_
_entity.id
_entity.type
_entity.pdbx_description
1 polymer ?
#
loop_
_entity_poly.entity_id
_entity_poly.type
_entity_poly.pdbx_seq_one_letter_code
_entity_poly.pdbx_strand_id
1 'polypeptide(L)'
;MASDLSDDMIDTILDPKIWLALVAIAHAVMGIIIPTDWSKSSNKAMGGYFLLTSVTLLYAAFMMEGEEQARLALVIAGPVWVWFIIS
;
A
#
# COMPACT_ATOMS: atom_id res chain seq x y z
N MET A 1 0.84 5.34 33.60
CA MET A 1 -0.24 4.33 33.59
C MET A 1 -1.32 4.64 32.55
N ALA A 2 -2.24 5.61 32.75
CA ALA A 2 -3.25 5.92 31.73
C ALA A 2 -2.68 6.62 30.48
N SER A 3 -1.60 7.40 30.65
CA SER A 3 -0.85 8.02 29.55
C SER A 3 -0.01 7.00 28.76
N ASP A 4 0.64 6.03 29.43
CA ASP A 4 1.41 4.98 28.72
C ASP A 4 0.51 4.16 27.80
N LEU A 5 -0.70 3.81 28.27
CA LEU A 5 -1.65 3.05 27.47
C LEU A 5 -2.13 3.84 26.22
N SER A 6 -2.23 5.17 26.30
CA SER A 6 -2.55 5.97 25.13
C SER A 6 -1.37 6.07 24.17
N ASP A 7 -0.15 6.19 24.69
CA ASP A 7 1.07 6.30 23.87
C ASP A 7 1.34 4.99 23.11
N ASP A 8 1.24 3.83 23.78
CA ASP A 8 1.37 2.50 23.16
C ASP A 8 0.34 2.27 22.03
N MET A 9 -0.89 2.76 22.23
CA MET A 9 -1.93 2.70 21.20
C MET A 9 -1.61 3.58 19.99
N ILE A 10 -1.09 4.78 20.22
CA ILE A 10 -0.71 5.70 19.15
C ILE A 10 0.47 5.14 18.35
N ASP A 11 1.48 4.59 19.02
CA ASP A 11 2.63 3.96 18.36
C ASP A 11 2.21 2.79 17.49
N THR A 12 1.27 1.96 17.97
CA THR A 12 0.72 0.86 17.17
C THR A 12 -0.05 1.37 15.95
N ILE A 13 -0.91 2.39 16.11
CA ILE A 13 -1.71 2.93 15.01
C ILE A 13 -0.83 3.61 13.97
N LEU A 14 0.28 4.23 14.37
CA LEU A 14 1.20 4.92 13.47
C LEU A 14 2.29 4.01 12.91
N ASP A 15 2.29 2.71 13.22
CA ASP A 15 3.24 1.75 12.68
C ASP A 15 3.12 1.68 11.14
N PRO A 16 4.16 2.07 10.39
CA PRO A 16 4.16 2.01 8.92
C PRO A 16 3.86 0.62 8.37
N LYS A 17 4.27 -0.45 9.06
CA LYS A 17 4.04 -1.83 8.63
C LYS A 17 2.56 -2.16 8.54
N ILE A 18 1.77 -1.71 9.52
CA ILE A 18 0.32 -1.95 9.54
C ILE A 18 -0.32 -1.23 8.35
N TRP A 19 0.04 0.03 8.13
CA TRP A 19 -0.48 0.81 7.00
C TRP A 19 -0.09 0.22 5.64
N LEU A 20 1.18 -0.16 5.46
CA LEU A 20 1.64 -0.77 4.22
C LEU A 20 0.92 -2.08 3.92
N ALA A 21 0.69 -2.91 4.94
CA ALA A 21 -0.08 -4.16 4.80
C ALA A 21 -1.54 -3.89 4.43
N LEU A 22 -2.22 -2.96 5.11
CA LEU A 22 -3.61 -2.59 4.81
C LEU A 22 -3.76 -2.06 3.38
N VAL A 23 -2.86 -1.17 2.96
CA VAL A 23 -2.89 -0.59 1.62
C VAL A 23 -2.58 -1.63 0.55
N ALA A 24 -1.66 -2.57 0.80
CA ALA A 24 -1.39 -3.67 -0.12
C ALA A 24 -2.61 -4.57 -0.34
N ILE A 25 -3.34 -4.90 0.73
CA ILE A 25 -4.57 -5.68 0.63
C ILE A 25 -5.62 -4.91 -0.18
N ALA A 26 -5.80 -3.62 0.09
CA ALA A 26 -6.73 -2.78 -0.67
C ALA A 26 -6.39 -2.77 -2.17
N HIS A 27 -5.11 -2.62 -2.54
CA HIS A 27 -4.67 -2.64 -3.93
C HIS A 27 -4.91 -4.00 -4.60
N ALA A 28 -4.65 -5.10 -3.89
CA ALA A 28 -4.92 -6.44 -4.41
C ALA A 28 -6.41 -6.65 -4.67
N VAL A 29 -7.30 -6.21 -3.77
CA VAL A 29 -8.75 -6.27 -3.95
C VAL A 29 -9.19 -5.44 -5.16
N MET A 30 -8.76 -4.18 -5.23
CA MET A 30 -9.14 -3.27 -6.31
C MET A 30 -8.63 -3.74 -7.68
N GLY A 31 -7.42 -4.30 -7.73
CA GLY A 31 -6.76 -4.72 -8.97
C GLY A 31 -7.14 -6.10 -9.47
N ILE A 32 -7.54 -7.03 -8.59
CA ILE A 32 -7.76 -8.44 -8.94
C ILE A 32 -9.20 -8.89 -8.71
N ILE A 33 -9.87 -8.41 -7.67
CA ILE A 33 -11.22 -8.90 -7.32
C ILE A 33 -12.31 -8.11 -8.05
N ILE A 34 -12.15 -6.79 -8.16
CA ILE A 34 -13.15 -5.93 -8.81
C ILE A 34 -13.23 -6.13 -10.33
N PRO A 35 -12.12 -6.29 -11.08
CA PRO A 35 -12.21 -6.54 -12.51
C PRO A 35 -12.81 -7.92 -12.80
N THR A 36 -13.98 -7.94 -13.43
CA THR A 36 -14.70 -9.17 -13.76
C THR A 36 -14.52 -9.62 -15.21
N ASP A 37 -14.06 -8.72 -16.09
CA ASP A 37 -13.79 -9.01 -17.50
C ASP A 37 -12.29 -8.97 -17.79
N TRP A 38 -11.67 -10.15 -17.81
CA TRP A 38 -10.25 -10.32 -18.09
C TRP A 38 -9.93 -10.47 -19.58
N SER A 39 -10.91 -10.35 -20.48
CA SER A 39 -10.62 -10.34 -21.92
C SER A 39 -10.00 -9.01 -22.37
N LYS A 40 -10.33 -7.91 -21.66
CA LYS A 40 -9.84 -6.55 -21.95
C LYS A 40 -8.38 -6.38 -21.56
N SER A 41 -7.56 -5.91 -22.51
CA SER A 41 -6.14 -5.61 -22.28
C SER A 41 -5.93 -4.56 -21.19
N SER A 42 -6.83 -3.57 -21.08
CA SER A 42 -6.80 -2.55 -20.03
C SER A 42 -6.89 -3.15 -18.63
N ASN A 43 -7.81 -4.11 -18.42
CA ASN A 43 -8.02 -4.73 -17.12
C ASN A 43 -6.83 -5.61 -16.72
N LYS A 44 -6.21 -6.30 -17.70
CA LYS A 44 -4.96 -7.06 -17.48
C LYS A 44 -3.81 -6.13 -17.08
N ALA A 45 -3.62 -5.03 -17.80
CA ALA A 45 -2.56 -4.07 -17.52
C ALA A 45 -2.74 -3.42 -16.14
N MET A 46 -3.97 -3.02 -15.82
CA MET A 46 -4.32 -2.43 -14.53
C MET A 46 -4.15 -3.43 -13.39
N GLY A 47 -4.64 -4.67 -13.55
CA GLY A 47 -4.47 -5.73 -12.57
C GLY A 47 -3.00 -6.07 -12.33
N GLY A 48 -2.17 -6.12 -13.37
CA GLY A 48 -0.72 -6.30 -13.24
C GLY A 48 -0.05 -5.16 -12.47
N TYR A 49 -0.42 -3.91 -12.74
CA TYR A 49 0.06 -2.74 -12.00
C TYR A 49 -0.30 -2.83 -10.51
N PHE A 50 -1.58 -3.07 -10.19
CA PHE A 50 -2.03 -3.19 -8.80
C PHE A 50 -1.40 -4.37 -8.06
N LEU A 51 -1.20 -5.50 -8.73
CA LEU A 51 -0.53 -6.67 -8.15
C LEU A 51 0.94 -6.35 -7.84
N LEU A 52 1.66 -5.74 -8.79
CA LEU A 52 3.04 -5.32 -8.59
C LEU A 52 3.15 -4.36 -7.41
N THR A 53 2.31 -3.32 -7.37
CA THR A 53 2.25 -2.38 -6.24
C THR A 53 1.99 -3.08 -4.92
N SER A 54 1.05 -4.04 -4.88
CA SER A 54 0.74 -4.81 -3.67
C SER A 54 1.94 -5.61 -3.17
N VAL A 55 2.64 -6.30 -4.08
CA VAL A 55 3.85 -7.07 -3.74
C VAL A 55 4.96 -6.15 -3.23
N THR A 56 5.16 -5.00 -3.87
CA THR A 56 6.20 -4.05 -3.43
C THR A 56 5.88 -3.42 -2.09
N LEU A 57 4.61 -3.13 -1.80
CA LEU A 57 4.18 -2.64 -0.48
C LEU A 57 4.37 -3.70 0.61
N LEU A 58 4.05 -4.97 0.33
CA LEU A 58 4.33 -6.07 1.27
C LEU A 58 5.83 -6.24 1.49
N TYR A 59 6.64 -6.12 0.43
CA TYR A 59 8.09 -6.14 0.56
C TYR A 59 8.58 -5.00 1.46
N ALA A 60 8.12 -3.77 1.26
CA ALA A 60 8.43 -2.65 2.13
C ALA A 60 7.96 -2.88 3.59
N ALA A 61 6.83 -3.56 3.79
CA ALA A 61 6.28 -3.82 5.13
C ALA A 61 7.06 -4.88 5.92
N PHE A 62 7.56 -5.93 5.25
CA PHE A 62 8.15 -7.09 5.92
C PHE A 62 9.67 -7.19 5.81
N MET A 63 10.27 -6.53 4.81
CA MET A 63 11.70 -6.67 4.49
C MET A 63 12.48 -5.35 4.65
N MET A 64 11.83 -4.25 5.04
CA MET A 64 12.46 -2.94 5.21
C MET A 64 11.98 -2.29 6.50
N GLU A 65 12.84 -1.46 7.07
CA GLU A 65 12.57 -0.72 8.30
C GLU A 65 13.16 0.70 8.19
N GLY A 66 12.63 1.63 9.00
CA GLY A 66 13.16 2.99 9.12
C GLY A 66 13.13 3.79 7.82
N GLU A 67 14.24 4.47 7.52
CA GLU A 67 14.32 5.43 6.41
C GLU A 67 14.14 4.76 5.03
N GLU A 68 14.66 3.55 4.84
CA GLU A 68 14.55 2.83 3.57
C GLU A 68 13.09 2.48 3.25
N GLN A 69 12.34 2.04 4.26
CA GLN A 69 10.91 1.78 4.16
C GLN A 69 10.14 3.04 3.78
N ALA A 70 10.43 4.17 4.44
CA ALA A 70 9.79 5.45 4.17
C ALA A 70 10.09 5.96 2.74
N ARG A 71 11.33 5.82 2.28
CA ARG A 71 11.74 6.24 0.92
C ARG A 71 11.07 5.41 -0.16
N LEU A 72 11.02 4.09 0.00
CA LEU A 72 10.33 3.23 -0.97
C LEU A 72 8.82 3.51 -0.98
N ALA A 73 8.20 3.66 0.19
CA ALA A 73 6.80 4.03 0.30
C ALA A 73 6.50 5.35 -0.43
N LEU A 74 7.34 6.38 -0.25
CA LEU A 74 7.20 7.66 -0.94
C LEU A 74 7.34 7.53 -2.46
N VAL A 75 8.34 6.77 -2.95
CA VAL A 75 8.59 6.59 -4.38
C VAL A 75 7.40 5.90 -5.08
N ILE A 76 6.74 4.97 -4.41
CA ILE A 76 5.57 4.27 -4.96
C ILE A 76 4.31 5.14 -4.82
N ALA A 77 4.08 5.71 -3.63
CA ALA A 77 2.87 6.47 -3.34
C ALA A 77 2.82 7.83 -4.04
N GLY A 78 3.97 8.50 -4.21
CA GLY A 78 4.06 9.84 -4.79
C GLY A 78 3.44 9.94 -6.19
N PRO A 79 3.89 9.13 -7.17
CA PRO A 79 3.30 9.12 -8.51
C PRO A 79 1.82 8.73 -8.52
N VAL A 80 1.40 7.79 -7.66
CA VAL A 80 -0.01 7.38 -7.55
C VAL A 80 -0.89 8.54 -7.08
N TRP A 81 -0.43 9.29 -6.08
CA TRP A 81 -1.12 10.48 -5.59
C TRP A 81 -1.23 11.56 -6.66
N VAL A 82 -0.15 11.82 -7.40
CA VAL A 82 -0.17 12.77 -8.52
C VAL A 82 -1.19 12.32 -9.57
N TRP A 83 -1.23 11.03 -9.88
CA TRP A 83 -2.21 10.50 -10.82
C TRP A 83 -3.65 10.74 -10.34
N PHE A 84 -3.98 10.46 -9.07
CA PHE A 84 -5.32 10.73 -8.52
C PHE A 84 -5.75 12.20 -8.54
N ILE A 85 -4.80 13.15 -8.46
CA ILE A 85 -5.11 14.59 -8.51
C ILE A 85 -5.44 15.04 -9.94
N ILE A 86 -4.81 14.43 -10.94
CA ILE A 86 -4.91 14.86 -12.34
C ILE A 86 -6.03 14.14 -13.10
N SER A 87 -6.38 12.90 -12.69
CA SER A 87 -7.44 12.07 -13.28
C SER A 87 -8.84 12.47 -12.84
#